data_AF-A0A9E7JDA5-F1
#
_entry.id   AF-A0A9E7JDA5-F1
#
_cell.length_a   1.000
_cell.length_b   1.000
_cell.length_c   1.000
_cell.angle_alpha   90.00
_cell.angle_beta   90.00
_cell.angle_gamma   90.00
#
_symmetry.space_group_name_H-M   'P 1'
#
loop_
_entity.id
_entity.type
_entity.pdbx_description
1 polymer ?
#
loop_
_entity_poly.entity_id
_entity_poly.type
_entity_poly.pdbx_seq_one_letter_code
_entity_poly.pdbx_strand_id
1 'polypeptide(L)'
;AQIEEAKVATAGLVIAGLKLLEDTFGRLSKGKGFLGDIGNVDIVTGVLLRVVKVMEDLWPIINRYLVAKKQERSFQQASPIIIYTKPGRCCLSYQRRKKKKKKAMAAAAGEVRLIGAWPSPYVLRPRVALNLKGVEYEFLQEKFGEKSELLLRSNPVYKKVPVLLHHDKPVCESMIIVEYVDAAWAKSGQAILPADPYERALHRFWAAYIDDKLNPSGAALSKAQTEEAKVEAAGQVIAGLKLLEEAFGRLSKGKGFFGGDDIALGCFLGWLKVMEKTSGVKFTDEEKMPLLAGWAERFCGHEAVKAVMPEPERLEAFARKRAASAQAPPAN
;
A
#
# COMPACT_ATOMS: atom_id res chain seq x y z
N ALA A 1 -6.22 23.35 -37.42
CA ALA A 1 -4.91 24.04 -37.57
C ALA A 1 -4.94 25.44 -36.95
N GLN A 2 -5.70 26.41 -37.48
CA GLN A 2 -5.73 27.79 -36.95
C GLN A 2 -6.21 27.92 -35.48
N ILE A 3 -7.11 27.05 -35.02
CA ILE A 3 -7.56 27.03 -33.61
C ILE A 3 -6.49 26.44 -32.67
N GLU A 4 -5.61 25.56 -33.16
CA GLU A 4 -4.51 25.02 -32.35
C GLU A 4 -3.36 26.01 -32.21
N GLU A 5 -3.00 26.73 -33.28
CA GLU A 5 -2.01 27.81 -33.23
C GLU A 5 -2.43 28.93 -32.29
N ALA A 6 -3.71 29.33 -32.33
CA ALA A 6 -4.27 30.32 -31.40
C ALA A 6 -4.14 29.86 -29.94
N LYS A 7 -4.40 28.58 -29.65
CA LYS A 7 -4.32 28.01 -28.29
C LYS A 7 -2.89 27.90 -27.77
N VAL A 8 -1.92 27.58 -28.63
CA VAL A 8 -0.49 27.54 -28.27
C VAL A 8 0.05 28.94 -28.00
N ALA A 9 -0.38 29.94 -28.78
CA ALA A 9 -0.03 31.34 -28.55
C ALA A 9 -0.61 31.86 -27.23
N THR A 10 -1.87 31.52 -26.90
CA THR A 10 -2.48 31.90 -25.61
C THR A 10 -1.78 31.24 -24.42
N ALA A 11 -1.42 29.95 -24.52
CA ALA A 11 -0.67 29.26 -23.47
C ALA A 11 0.74 29.85 -23.27
N GLY A 12 1.41 30.26 -24.35
CA GLY A 12 2.69 30.95 -24.30
C GLY A 12 2.61 32.29 -23.56
N LEU A 13 1.56 33.08 -23.82
CA LEU A 13 1.30 34.36 -23.14
C LEU A 13 1.01 34.18 -21.65
N VAL A 14 0.27 33.14 -21.27
CA VAL A 14 -0.02 32.83 -19.84
C VAL A 14 1.25 32.44 -19.09
N ILE A 15 2.11 31.62 -19.69
CA ILE A 15 3.40 31.22 -19.07
C ILE A 15 4.35 32.43 -18.96
N ALA A 16 4.40 33.29 -19.98
CA ALA A 16 5.18 34.53 -19.92
C ALA A 16 4.69 35.47 -18.82
N GLY A 17 3.37 35.60 -18.66
CA GLY A 17 2.75 36.40 -17.58
C GLY A 17 3.05 35.86 -16.18
N LEU A 18 2.98 34.54 -15.98
CA LEU A 18 3.33 33.90 -14.71
C LEU A 18 4.80 34.10 -14.35
N LYS A 19 5.70 34.07 -15.33
CA LYS A 19 7.14 34.28 -15.12
C LYS A 19 7.47 35.73 -14.79
N LEU A 20 6.76 36.68 -15.38
CA LEU A 20 6.87 38.11 -15.05
C LEU A 20 6.37 38.40 -13.63
N LEU A 21 5.30 37.72 -13.20
CA LEU A 21 4.79 37.77 -11.82
C LEU A 21 5.80 37.20 -10.82
N GLU A 22 6.42 36.05 -11.12
CA GLU A 22 7.44 35.42 -10.28
C GLU A 22 8.69 36.32 -10.14
N ASP A 23 9.15 36.93 -11.22
CA ASP A 23 10.28 37.88 -11.20
C ASP A 23 9.94 39.17 -10.43
N THR A 24 8.71 39.67 -10.55
CA THR A 24 8.27 40.87 -9.82
C THR A 24 8.15 40.58 -8.32
N PHE A 25 7.63 39.40 -7.96
CA PHE A 25 7.53 38.94 -6.57
C PHE A 25 8.91 38.67 -5.96
N GLY A 26 9.84 38.10 -6.73
CA GLY A 26 11.23 37.87 -6.33
C GLY A 26 12.04 39.17 -6.15
N ARG A 27 11.69 40.25 -6.85
CA ARG A 27 12.27 41.59 -6.62
C ARG A 27 11.68 42.27 -5.39
N LEU A 28 10.36 42.14 -5.17
CA LEU A 28 9.70 42.65 -3.97
C LEU A 28 10.19 41.97 -2.69
N SER A 29 10.50 40.67 -2.73
CA SER A 29 10.99 39.93 -1.55
C SER A 29 12.44 40.24 -1.16
N LYS A 30 13.22 40.92 -2.02
CA LYS A 30 14.65 41.19 -1.83
C LYS A 30 14.96 42.67 -1.47
N GLY A 31 13.97 43.54 -1.44
CA GLY A 31 14.12 44.93 -1.02
C GLY A 31 14.14 45.07 0.50
N LYS A 32 15.34 45.24 1.09
CA LYS A 32 15.46 45.90 2.40
C LYS A 32 15.15 47.38 2.20
N GLY A 33 14.02 47.83 2.73
CA GLY A 33 13.65 49.24 2.82
C GLY A 33 12.63 49.69 1.78
N PHE A 34 11.37 49.32 1.96
CA PHE A 34 10.23 50.10 1.45
C PHE A 34 8.97 49.75 2.26
N LEU A 35 9.04 49.91 3.59
CA LEU A 35 7.86 50.15 4.40
C LEU A 35 7.70 51.66 4.49
N GLY A 36 6.94 52.20 3.56
CA GLY A 36 6.63 53.62 3.45
C GLY A 36 5.53 53.77 2.40
N ASP A 37 4.31 53.44 2.80
CA ASP A 37 3.02 53.99 2.34
C ASP A 37 1.91 52.92 2.29
N ILE A 38 0.91 53.12 3.14
CA ILE A 38 -0.28 52.28 3.38
C ILE A 38 -1.30 52.44 2.22
N GLY A 39 -0.84 52.51 0.97
CA GLY A 39 -1.69 52.75 -0.21
C GLY A 39 -1.74 51.63 -1.25
N ASN A 40 -0.85 50.62 -1.19
CA ASN A 40 -0.65 49.67 -2.30
C ASN A 40 -1.05 48.22 -2.02
N VAL A 41 -1.47 47.88 -0.79
CA VAL A 41 -1.84 46.50 -0.45
C VAL A 41 -3.16 46.08 -1.13
N ASP A 42 -4.11 47.01 -1.28
CA ASP A 42 -5.40 46.73 -1.94
C ASP A 42 -5.26 46.51 -3.46
N ILE A 43 -4.30 47.19 -4.10
CA ILE A 43 -4.03 47.02 -5.53
C ILE A 43 -3.36 45.66 -5.78
N VAL A 44 -2.34 45.31 -4.97
CA VAL A 44 -1.65 44.02 -5.11
C VAL A 44 -2.59 42.84 -4.79
N THR A 45 -3.42 42.99 -3.76
CA THR A 45 -4.42 41.97 -3.39
C THR A 45 -5.52 41.85 -4.45
N GLY A 46 -5.98 42.97 -5.02
CA GLY A 46 -6.95 43.00 -6.10
C GLY A 46 -6.44 42.40 -7.42
N VAL A 47 -5.14 42.57 -7.73
CA VAL A 47 -4.50 41.91 -8.88
C VAL A 47 -4.34 40.41 -8.63
N LEU A 48 -3.93 40.00 -7.42
CA LEU A 48 -3.83 38.57 -7.07
C LEU A 48 -5.18 37.87 -7.18
N LEU A 49 -6.25 38.47 -6.66
CA LEU A 49 -7.60 37.92 -6.72
C LEU A 49 -8.10 37.75 -8.16
N ARG A 50 -7.76 38.68 -9.07
CA ARG A 50 -8.10 38.54 -10.50
C ARG A 50 -7.31 37.43 -11.18
N VAL A 51 -6.04 37.26 -10.83
CA VAL A 51 -5.20 36.16 -11.36
C VAL A 51 -5.72 34.80 -10.87
N VAL A 52 -6.10 34.69 -9.59
CA VAL A 52 -6.71 33.48 -9.03
C VAL A 52 -8.03 33.16 -9.73
N LYS A 53 -8.89 34.18 -9.95
CA LYS A 53 -10.15 34.02 -10.69
C LYS A 53 -9.92 33.49 -12.11
N VAL A 54 -8.96 34.07 -12.85
CA VAL A 54 -8.61 33.61 -14.20
C VAL A 54 -8.06 32.18 -14.19
N MET A 55 -7.31 31.79 -13.16
CA MET A 55 -6.83 30.42 -13.01
C MET A 55 -7.96 29.44 -12.68
N GLU A 56 -8.91 29.80 -11.82
CA GLU A 56 -10.10 29.00 -11.52
C GLU A 56 -10.97 28.80 -12.76
N ASP A 57 -11.15 29.83 -13.59
CA ASP A 57 -11.95 29.75 -14.82
C ASP A 57 -11.27 28.91 -15.91
N LEU A 58 -9.92 28.92 -15.97
CA LEU A 58 -9.15 28.14 -16.93
C LEU A 58 -8.90 26.68 -16.49
N TRP A 59 -8.97 26.39 -15.19
CA TRP A 59 -8.69 25.06 -14.63
C TRP A 59 -9.55 23.93 -15.23
N PRO A 60 -10.88 24.09 -15.43
CA PRO A 60 -11.70 23.06 -16.06
C PRO A 60 -11.30 22.76 -17.51
N ILE A 61 -10.84 23.76 -18.25
CA ILE A 61 -10.42 23.63 -19.66
C ILE A 61 -9.08 22.89 -19.71
N ILE A 62 -8.14 23.29 -18.85
CA ILE A 62 -6.84 22.63 -18.69
C ILE A 62 -7.03 21.18 -18.24
N ASN A 63 -7.91 20.93 -17.27
CA ASN A 63 -8.17 19.59 -16.74
C ASN A 63 -8.79 18.66 -17.80
N ARG A 64 -9.76 19.15 -18.60
CA ARG A 64 -10.30 18.39 -19.74
C ARG A 64 -9.23 18.06 -20.78
N TYR A 65 -8.35 19.00 -21.09
CA TYR A 65 -7.23 18.76 -22.01
C TYR A 65 -6.25 17.72 -21.45
N LEU A 66 -5.90 17.80 -20.16
CA LEU A 66 -5.01 16.84 -19.51
C LEU A 66 -5.62 15.43 -19.42
N VAL A 67 -6.92 15.32 -19.18
CA VAL A 67 -7.66 14.05 -19.19
C VAL A 67 -7.71 13.46 -20.59
N ALA A 68 -8.04 14.26 -21.62
CA ALA A 68 -8.03 13.83 -23.01
C ALA A 68 -6.63 13.33 -23.44
N LYS A 69 -5.57 14.06 -23.07
CA LYS A 69 -4.18 13.64 -23.37
C LYS A 69 -3.73 12.40 -22.60
N LYS A 70 -4.30 12.13 -21.42
CA LYS A 70 -4.04 10.92 -20.63
C LYS A 70 -4.69 9.69 -21.28
N GLN A 71 -5.84 9.87 -21.93
CA GLN A 71 -6.58 8.82 -22.64
C GLN A 71 -5.94 8.48 -24.01
N GLU A 72 -5.34 9.45 -24.69
CA GLU A 72 -4.50 9.20 -25.88
C GLU A 72 -3.22 8.42 -25.56
N ARG A 73 -2.63 8.65 -24.37
CA ARG A 73 -1.39 7.94 -23.94
C ARG A 73 -1.60 6.47 -23.59
N SER A 74 -2.84 6.02 -23.35
CA SER A 74 -3.15 4.60 -23.16
C SER A 74 -3.18 3.77 -24.44
N PHE A 75 -3.01 4.37 -25.63
CA PHE A 75 -3.09 3.66 -26.92
C PHE A 75 -1.80 3.64 -27.76
N GLN A 76 -0.67 4.13 -27.23
CA GLN A 76 0.64 3.99 -27.91
C GLN A 76 1.62 3.19 -27.07
N GLN A 77 1.53 1.87 -27.21
CA GLN A 77 2.66 0.98 -27.05
C GLN A 77 3.49 1.04 -28.35
N ALA A 78 4.35 2.06 -28.51
CA ALA A 78 5.46 2.05 -29.47
C ALA A 78 6.43 3.23 -29.25
N SER A 79 7.68 2.86 -28.91
CA SER A 79 8.93 3.61 -29.13
C SER A 79 9.21 4.95 -28.39
N PRO A 80 10.45 5.16 -27.90
CA PRO A 80 10.82 6.37 -27.18
C PRO A 80 11.05 7.54 -28.13
N ILE A 81 10.43 8.68 -27.84
CA ILE A 81 10.73 9.96 -28.47
C ILE A 81 12.17 10.37 -28.08
N ILE A 82 13.07 10.26 -29.05
CA ILE A 82 14.43 10.79 -29.02
C ILE A 82 14.32 12.32 -29.21
N ILE A 83 14.52 13.09 -28.14
CA ILE A 83 14.74 14.53 -28.25
C ILE A 83 16.18 14.73 -28.75
N TYR A 84 16.34 15.06 -30.02
CA TYR A 84 17.61 15.50 -30.60
C TYR A 84 18.03 16.83 -29.96
N THR A 85 18.84 16.75 -28.91
CA THR A 85 19.80 17.80 -28.57
C THR A 85 21.14 17.40 -29.17
N LYS A 86 21.91 18.38 -29.66
CA LYS A 86 23.19 18.23 -30.40
C LYS A 86 24.05 17.03 -29.94
N PRO A 87 24.74 16.35 -30.87
CA PRO A 87 25.29 15.02 -30.64
C PRO A 87 26.42 15.04 -29.62
N GLY A 88 26.38 14.14 -28.63
CA GLY A 88 27.60 13.67 -27.97
C GLY A 88 27.76 13.87 -26.46
N ARG A 89 26.89 14.60 -25.74
CA ARG A 89 27.07 14.77 -24.27
C ARG A 89 25.85 14.45 -23.38
N CYS A 90 24.63 14.40 -23.92
CA CYS A 90 23.42 14.28 -23.08
C CYS A 90 22.93 12.83 -22.83
N CYS A 91 23.29 11.86 -23.68
CA CYS A 91 22.90 10.45 -23.47
C CYS A 91 23.66 9.79 -22.30
N LEU A 92 24.95 10.11 -22.12
CA LEU A 92 25.75 9.54 -21.03
C LEU A 92 25.30 10.05 -19.66
N SER A 93 24.91 11.32 -19.52
CA SER A 93 24.44 11.88 -18.25
C SER A 93 23.05 11.35 -17.88
N TYR A 94 22.14 11.19 -18.86
CA TYR A 94 20.83 10.57 -18.66
C TYR A 94 20.96 9.08 -18.31
N GLN A 95 21.76 8.31 -19.05
CA GLN A 95 22.02 6.90 -18.75
C GLN A 95 22.76 6.71 -17.42
N ARG A 96 23.71 7.59 -17.09
CA ARG A 96 24.37 7.61 -15.77
C ARG A 96 23.39 7.97 -14.65
N ARG A 97 22.49 8.94 -14.84
CA ARG A 97 21.42 9.26 -13.86
C ARG A 97 20.45 8.09 -13.70
N LYS A 98 20.05 7.43 -14.79
CA LYS A 98 19.18 6.25 -14.76
C LYS A 98 19.88 5.06 -14.08
N LYS A 99 21.16 4.82 -14.37
CA LYS A 99 21.99 3.82 -13.66
C LYS A 99 22.21 4.19 -12.19
N LYS A 100 22.44 5.46 -11.86
CA LYS A 100 22.65 5.93 -10.48
C LYS A 100 21.35 5.83 -9.66
N LYS A 101 20.20 6.14 -10.26
CA LYS A 101 18.88 5.95 -9.66
C LYS A 101 18.56 4.46 -9.48
N LYS A 102 18.85 3.62 -10.48
CA LYS A 102 18.69 2.16 -10.38
C LYS A 102 19.63 1.54 -9.34
N LYS A 103 20.87 2.03 -9.23
CA LYS A 103 21.86 1.59 -8.22
C LYS A 103 21.50 2.07 -6.82
N ALA A 104 20.96 3.28 -6.67
CA ALA A 104 20.45 3.78 -5.39
C ALA A 104 19.19 3.03 -4.96
N MET A 105 18.26 2.73 -5.87
CA MET A 105 17.10 1.89 -5.58
C MET A 105 17.50 0.45 -5.23
N ALA A 106 18.49 -0.12 -5.91
CA ALA A 106 19.03 -1.45 -5.57
C ALA A 106 19.79 -1.45 -4.22
N ALA A 107 20.48 -0.36 -3.88
CA ALA A 107 21.14 -0.19 -2.58
C ALA A 107 20.11 -0.05 -1.44
N ALA A 108 19.03 0.70 -1.65
CA ALA A 108 17.92 0.81 -0.71
C ALA A 108 17.14 -0.51 -0.56
N ALA A 109 16.92 -1.26 -1.64
CA ALA A 109 16.31 -2.60 -1.57
C ALA A 109 17.21 -3.63 -0.86
N GLY A 110 18.54 -3.44 -0.87
CA GLY A 110 19.47 -4.25 -0.09
C GLY A 110 19.48 -3.93 1.41
N GLU A 111 18.97 -2.75 1.79
CA GLU A 111 18.89 -2.26 3.17
C GLU A 111 17.74 -2.91 3.95
N VAL A 112 16.63 -3.16 3.25
CA VAL A 112 15.41 -3.76 3.80
C VAL A 112 15.11 -5.06 3.06
N ARG A 113 15.19 -6.19 3.77
CA ARG A 113 14.91 -7.52 3.20
C ARG A 113 13.87 -8.24 4.03
N LEU A 114 12.90 -8.87 3.40
CA LEU A 114 11.83 -9.60 4.07
C LEU A 114 11.93 -11.08 3.74
N ILE A 115 12.29 -11.88 4.74
CA ILE A 115 12.26 -13.34 4.66
C ILE A 115 10.83 -13.80 4.87
N GLY A 116 10.28 -14.51 3.90
CA GLY A 116 8.87 -14.87 3.92
C GLY A 116 8.50 -15.99 2.98
N ALA A 117 7.23 -16.38 3.05
CA ALA A 117 6.63 -17.31 2.12
C ALA A 117 5.30 -16.75 1.62
N TRP A 118 5.12 -16.69 0.30
CA TRP A 118 3.95 -16.08 -0.34
C TRP A 118 2.56 -16.56 0.15
N PRO A 119 2.34 -17.82 0.59
CA PRO A 119 1.02 -18.25 1.06
C PRO A 119 0.82 -17.99 2.57
N SER A 120 1.82 -17.49 3.29
CA SER A 120 1.68 -17.21 4.72
C SER A 120 0.89 -15.91 4.94
N PRO A 121 -0.24 -15.93 5.67
CA PRO A 121 -0.97 -14.71 5.98
C PRO A 121 -0.12 -13.74 6.81
N TYR A 122 0.67 -14.27 7.76
CA TYR A 122 1.56 -13.46 8.59
C TYR A 122 2.62 -12.69 7.79
N VAL A 123 3.07 -13.23 6.66
CA VAL A 123 4.01 -12.56 5.75
C VAL A 123 3.33 -11.45 4.96
N LEU A 124 2.01 -11.53 4.73
CA LEU A 124 1.28 -10.47 4.05
C LEU A 124 1.29 -9.17 4.87
N ARG A 125 1.22 -9.26 6.21
CA ARG A 125 1.21 -8.10 7.11
C ARG A 125 2.39 -7.14 6.89
N PRO A 126 3.66 -7.57 7.01
CA PRO A 126 4.79 -6.70 6.76
C PRO A 126 4.89 -6.24 5.30
N ARG A 127 4.46 -7.06 4.32
CA ARG A 127 4.44 -6.64 2.92
C ARG A 127 3.49 -5.46 2.70
N VAL A 128 2.28 -5.52 3.26
CA VAL A 128 1.31 -4.42 3.21
C VAL A 128 1.84 -3.21 3.97
N ALA A 129 2.42 -3.38 5.15
CA ALA A 129 2.99 -2.28 5.93
C ALA A 129 4.12 -1.55 5.18
N LEU A 130 5.05 -2.27 4.58
CA LEU A 130 6.13 -1.70 3.77
C LEU A 130 5.57 -0.95 2.55
N ASN A 131 4.57 -1.53 1.87
CA ASN A 131 3.89 -0.88 0.75
C ASN A 131 3.17 0.41 1.16
N LEU A 132 2.47 0.43 2.29
CA LEU A 132 1.81 1.63 2.84
C LEU A 132 2.80 2.75 3.19
N LYS A 133 4.02 2.37 3.58
CA LYS A 133 5.14 3.30 3.85
C LYS A 133 5.91 3.70 2.60
N GLY A 134 5.65 3.07 1.44
CA GLY A 134 6.42 3.28 0.22
C GLY A 134 7.88 2.84 0.32
N VAL A 135 8.15 1.82 1.16
CA VAL A 135 9.49 1.28 1.37
C VAL A 135 9.73 0.13 0.41
N GLU A 136 10.75 0.28 -0.44
CA GLU A 136 11.22 -0.79 -1.31
C GLU A 136 11.98 -1.83 -0.48
N TYR A 137 11.77 -3.12 -0.78
CA TYR A 137 12.42 -4.21 -0.07
C TYR A 137 12.71 -5.40 -0.99
N GLU A 138 13.74 -6.17 -0.67
CA GLU A 138 13.97 -7.48 -1.29
C GLU A 138 13.10 -8.55 -0.60
N PHE A 139 12.28 -9.28 -1.35
CA PHE A 139 11.50 -10.40 -0.81
C PHE A 139 12.25 -11.71 -0.99
N LEU A 140 12.74 -12.26 0.12
CA LEU A 140 13.47 -13.53 0.18
C LEU A 140 12.48 -14.67 0.43
N GLN A 141 12.08 -15.34 -0.66
CA GLN A 141 11.12 -16.44 -0.62
C GLN A 141 11.77 -17.72 -0.05
N GLU A 142 11.29 -18.15 1.12
CA GLU A 142 11.65 -19.43 1.74
C GLU A 142 11.11 -20.62 0.93
N LYS A 143 11.86 -21.72 0.95
CA LYS A 143 11.41 -22.99 0.40
C LYS A 143 10.54 -23.70 1.43
N PHE A 144 9.56 -24.46 0.95
CA PHE A 144 8.75 -25.30 1.84
C PHE A 144 9.51 -26.57 2.18
N GLY A 145 9.47 -26.99 3.45
CA GLY A 145 10.17 -28.19 3.95
C GLY A 145 11.60 -27.91 4.42
N GLU A 146 12.34 -27.05 3.71
CA GLU A 146 13.72 -26.67 4.04
C GLU A 146 13.81 -25.20 4.46
N LYS A 147 14.29 -24.95 5.68
CA LYS A 147 14.51 -23.59 6.19
C LYS A 147 15.91 -23.11 5.82
N SER A 148 16.03 -21.89 5.28
CA SER A 148 17.33 -21.33 4.95
C SER A 148 18.18 -21.09 6.20
N GLU A 149 19.51 -21.17 6.06
CA GLU A 149 20.44 -20.79 7.14
C GLU A 149 20.25 -19.34 7.58
N LEU A 150 19.90 -18.45 6.63
CA LEU A 150 19.61 -17.06 6.92
C LEU A 150 18.40 -16.94 7.86
N LEU A 151 17.32 -17.67 7.61
CA LEU A 151 16.15 -17.71 8.50
C LEU A 151 16.51 -18.25 9.88
N LEU A 152 17.24 -19.37 9.93
CA LEU A 152 17.63 -20.02 11.19
C LEU A 152 18.53 -19.12 12.05
N ARG A 153 19.43 -18.37 11.43
CA ARG A 153 20.28 -17.38 12.11
C ARG A 153 19.50 -16.14 12.54
N SER A 154 18.53 -15.70 11.75
CA SER A 154 17.80 -14.45 12.00
C SER A 154 16.65 -14.62 13.01
N ASN A 155 16.03 -15.80 13.08
CA ASN A 155 15.02 -16.16 14.07
C ASN A 155 15.36 -17.52 14.70
N PRO A 156 16.40 -17.60 15.55
CA PRO A 156 16.84 -18.86 16.14
C PRO A 156 15.82 -19.45 17.13
N VAL A 157 14.99 -18.60 17.74
CA VAL A 157 13.99 -18.98 18.75
C VAL A 157 12.84 -19.76 18.12
N TYR A 158 12.15 -19.18 17.14
CA TYR A 158 10.96 -19.80 16.56
C TYR A 158 11.21 -20.44 15.21
N LYS A 159 12.26 -20.01 14.49
CA LYS A 159 12.59 -20.50 13.13
C LYS A 159 11.39 -20.32 12.19
N LYS A 160 10.62 -19.23 12.35
CA LYS A 160 9.38 -18.92 11.63
C LYS A 160 9.54 -17.66 10.80
N VAL A 161 8.77 -17.59 9.72
CA VAL A 161 8.56 -16.38 8.92
C VAL A 161 7.27 -15.66 9.37
N PRO A 162 7.13 -14.34 9.16
CA PRO A 162 8.09 -13.41 8.55
C PRO A 162 9.28 -13.04 9.45
N VAL A 163 10.39 -12.64 8.81
CA VAL A 163 11.50 -11.93 9.47
C VAL A 163 11.91 -10.75 8.59
N LEU A 164 11.88 -9.54 9.13
CA LEU A 164 12.39 -8.34 8.47
C LEU A 164 13.85 -8.14 8.86
N LEU A 165 14.73 -7.94 7.88
CA LEU A 165 16.10 -7.50 8.06
C LEU A 165 16.17 -6.03 7.67
N HIS A 166 16.46 -5.16 8.63
CA HIS A 166 16.75 -3.75 8.36
C HIS A 166 18.20 -3.47 8.76
N HIS A 167 19.07 -3.22 7.79
CA HIS A 167 20.53 -3.20 7.98
C HIS A 167 21.07 -4.45 8.69
N ASP A 168 20.65 -5.62 8.22
CA ASP A 168 21.02 -6.94 8.77
C ASP A 168 20.59 -7.18 10.24
N LYS A 169 19.79 -6.29 10.82
CA LYS A 169 19.19 -6.47 12.14
C LYS A 169 17.83 -7.15 11.98
N PRO A 170 17.62 -8.35 12.55
CA PRO A 170 16.37 -9.06 12.42
C PRO A 170 15.29 -8.52 13.34
N VAL A 171 14.08 -8.39 12.81
CA VAL A 171 12.83 -8.14 13.53
C VAL A 171 11.88 -9.29 13.20
N CYS A 172 11.42 -9.98 14.24
CA CYS A 172 10.55 -11.16 14.13
C CYS A 172 9.12 -10.82 14.58
N GLU A 173 8.19 -11.75 14.33
CA GLU A 173 6.76 -11.65 14.61
C GLU A 173 6.03 -10.58 13.77
N SER A 174 5.01 -11.01 13.06
CA SER A 174 4.38 -10.20 12.00
C SER A 174 3.86 -8.84 12.48
N MET A 175 3.16 -8.78 13.61
CA MET A 175 2.65 -7.51 14.16
C MET A 175 3.75 -6.65 14.76
N ILE A 176 4.77 -7.25 15.38
CA ILE A 176 5.95 -6.50 15.85
C ILE A 176 6.68 -5.85 14.66
N ILE A 177 6.81 -6.56 13.55
CA ILE A 177 7.37 -5.99 12.32
C ILE A 177 6.50 -4.83 11.80
N VAL A 178 5.17 -4.95 11.84
CA VAL A 178 4.26 -3.85 11.44
C VAL A 178 4.48 -2.63 12.34
N GLU A 179 4.55 -2.79 13.67
CA GLU A 179 4.83 -1.68 14.60
C GLU A 179 6.21 -1.06 14.33
N TYR A 180 7.22 -1.91 14.09
CA TYR A 180 8.57 -1.46 13.74
C TYR A 180 8.58 -0.64 12.45
N VAL A 181 7.90 -1.11 11.41
CA VAL A 181 7.79 -0.41 10.13
C VAL A 181 7.06 0.93 10.30
N ASP A 182 5.99 0.95 11.10
CA ASP A 182 5.26 2.19 11.36
C ASP A 182 6.13 3.25 12.06
N ALA A 183 6.95 2.82 13.03
CA ALA A 183 7.85 3.68 13.78
C ALA A 183 9.10 4.10 12.99
N ALA A 184 9.81 3.14 12.36
CA ALA A 184 11.06 3.39 11.64
C ALA A 184 10.86 4.32 10.44
N TRP A 185 9.68 4.26 9.80
CA TRP A 185 9.27 5.13 8.70
C TRP A 185 8.11 6.07 9.08
N ALA A 186 8.07 6.57 10.32
CA ALA A 186 6.99 7.44 10.80
C ALA A 186 6.76 8.71 9.96
N LYS A 187 7.81 9.20 9.26
CA LYS A 187 7.75 10.39 8.38
C LYS A 187 7.36 10.07 6.92
N SER A 188 7.18 8.79 6.58
CA SER A 188 6.89 8.34 5.22
C SER A 188 5.55 7.61 5.15
N GLY A 189 4.85 7.79 4.03
CA GLY A 189 3.59 7.11 3.75
C GLY A 189 2.49 7.35 4.80
N GLN A 190 1.52 6.45 4.82
CA GLN A 190 0.39 6.54 5.74
C GLN A 190 0.76 5.98 7.12
N ALA A 191 0.28 6.61 8.20
CA ALA A 191 0.35 6.03 9.54
C ALA A 191 -0.49 4.75 9.61
N ILE A 192 0.09 3.68 10.11
CA ILE A 192 -0.59 2.38 10.22
C ILE A 192 -1.38 2.33 11.53
N LEU A 193 -0.77 2.75 12.65
CA LEU A 193 -1.43 2.77 13.96
C LEU A 193 -1.84 4.20 14.34
N PRO A 194 -2.88 4.36 15.18
CA PRO A 194 -3.25 5.67 15.68
C PRO A 194 -2.17 6.30 16.56
N ALA A 195 -2.13 7.62 16.57
CA ALA A 195 -1.26 8.39 17.45
C ALA A 195 -1.72 8.34 18.91
N ASP A 196 -3.03 8.28 19.14
CA ASP A 196 -3.60 8.20 20.48
C ASP A 196 -3.21 6.87 21.18
N PRO A 197 -2.66 6.92 22.41
CA PRO A 197 -2.22 5.72 23.11
C PRO A 197 -3.34 4.72 23.40
N TYR A 198 -4.56 5.20 23.70
CA TYR A 198 -5.70 4.35 24.02
C TYR A 198 -6.22 3.65 22.76
N GLU A 199 -6.40 4.38 21.67
CA GLU A 199 -6.77 3.79 20.37
C GLU A 199 -5.74 2.75 19.92
N ARG A 200 -4.44 3.06 20.07
CA ARG A 200 -3.37 2.10 19.77
C ARG A 200 -3.45 0.83 20.63
N ALA A 201 -3.79 0.95 21.91
CA ALA A 201 -4.00 -0.22 22.77
C ALA A 201 -5.19 -1.07 22.32
N LEU A 202 -6.28 -0.45 21.86
CA LEU A 202 -7.42 -1.17 21.29
C LEU A 202 -7.05 -1.95 20.02
N HIS A 203 -6.25 -1.36 19.13
CA HIS A 203 -5.77 -2.07 17.94
C HIS A 203 -4.91 -3.29 18.30
N ARG A 204 -4.00 -3.13 19.28
CA ARG A 204 -3.20 -4.27 19.77
C ARG A 204 -4.08 -5.37 20.35
N PHE A 205 -5.14 -5.01 21.08
CA PHE A 205 -6.10 -5.97 21.62
C PHE A 205 -6.80 -6.76 20.50
N TRP A 206 -7.31 -6.08 19.47
CA TRP A 206 -8.01 -6.78 18.38
C TRP A 206 -7.06 -7.60 17.50
N ALA A 207 -5.85 -7.12 17.25
CA ALA A 207 -4.82 -7.92 16.58
C ALA A 207 -4.50 -9.20 17.35
N ALA A 208 -4.38 -9.13 18.69
CA ALA A 208 -4.18 -10.30 19.54
C ALA A 208 -5.40 -11.24 19.50
N TYR A 209 -6.62 -10.70 19.59
CA TYR A 209 -7.84 -11.49 19.47
C TYR A 209 -7.90 -12.27 18.14
N ILE A 210 -7.55 -11.62 17.04
CA ILE A 210 -7.52 -12.27 15.71
C ILE A 210 -6.52 -13.43 15.70
N ASP A 211 -5.31 -13.22 16.22
CA ASP A 211 -4.26 -14.23 16.23
C ASP A 211 -4.55 -15.40 17.19
N ASP A 212 -5.16 -15.11 18.34
CA ASP A 212 -5.40 -16.09 19.41
C ASP A 212 -6.74 -16.83 19.28
N LYS A 213 -7.72 -16.27 18.56
CA LYS A 213 -9.07 -16.86 18.43
C LYS A 213 -9.40 -17.24 17.00
N LEU A 214 -9.35 -16.31 16.05
CA LEU A 214 -9.80 -16.57 14.68
C LEU A 214 -8.86 -17.52 13.94
N ASN A 215 -7.55 -17.32 14.08
CA ASN A 215 -6.60 -18.18 13.37
C ASN A 215 -6.64 -19.65 13.86
N PRO A 216 -6.68 -19.96 15.17
CA PRO A 216 -6.89 -21.33 15.63
C PRO A 216 -8.20 -21.96 15.14
N SER A 217 -9.32 -21.22 15.14
CA SER A 217 -10.60 -21.74 14.63
C SER A 217 -10.57 -22.00 13.12
N GLY A 218 -9.93 -21.13 12.33
CA GLY A 218 -9.74 -21.37 10.89
C GLY A 218 -8.81 -22.57 10.60
N ALA A 219 -7.77 -22.74 11.42
CA ALA A 219 -6.89 -23.90 11.34
C ALA A 219 -7.60 -25.20 11.74
N ALA A 220 -8.51 -25.15 12.71
CA ALA A 220 -9.35 -26.29 13.09
C ALA A 220 -10.29 -26.67 11.94
N LEU A 221 -10.96 -25.69 11.32
CA LEU A 221 -11.82 -25.93 10.16
C LEU A 221 -11.06 -26.60 9.01
N SER A 222 -9.85 -26.13 8.73
CA SER A 222 -9.00 -26.69 7.66
C SER A 222 -8.54 -28.14 7.94
N LYS A 223 -8.54 -28.58 9.19
CA LYS A 223 -8.11 -29.92 9.63
C LYS A 223 -9.28 -30.85 9.94
N ALA A 224 -10.51 -30.34 10.00
CA ALA A 224 -11.69 -31.10 10.36
C ALA A 224 -11.96 -32.20 9.33
N GLN A 225 -12.03 -33.45 9.81
CA GLN A 225 -12.27 -34.62 8.96
C GLN A 225 -13.74 -35.05 8.95
N THR A 226 -14.48 -34.76 10.03
CA THR A 226 -15.91 -35.06 10.14
C THR A 226 -16.76 -33.83 9.84
N GLU A 227 -18.01 -34.05 9.47
CA GLU A 227 -18.92 -32.96 9.16
C GLU A 227 -19.29 -32.17 10.42
N GLU A 228 -19.46 -32.85 11.55
CA GLU A 228 -19.74 -32.23 12.84
C GLU A 228 -18.61 -31.28 13.27
N ALA A 229 -17.35 -31.71 13.12
CA ALA A 229 -16.19 -30.89 13.46
C ALA A 229 -16.05 -29.68 12.53
N LYS A 230 -16.43 -29.81 11.25
CA LYS A 230 -16.47 -28.67 10.31
C LYS A 230 -17.54 -27.66 10.71
N VAL A 231 -18.74 -28.11 11.05
CA VAL A 231 -19.84 -27.24 11.49
C VAL A 231 -19.46 -26.49 12.76
N GLU A 232 -18.88 -27.18 13.74
CA GLU A 232 -18.42 -26.55 14.99
C GLU A 232 -17.33 -25.49 14.71
N ALA A 233 -16.29 -25.86 13.97
CA ALA A 233 -15.19 -24.94 13.68
C ALA A 233 -15.65 -23.73 12.84
N ALA A 234 -16.53 -23.94 11.85
CA ALA A 234 -17.14 -22.87 11.08
C ALA A 234 -17.99 -21.94 11.97
N GLY A 235 -18.75 -22.52 12.92
CA GLY A 235 -19.50 -21.76 13.91
C GLY A 235 -18.61 -20.86 14.78
N GLN A 236 -17.45 -21.36 15.22
CA GLN A 236 -16.47 -20.56 15.97
C GLN A 236 -15.90 -19.42 15.14
N VAL A 237 -15.56 -19.65 13.86
CA VAL A 237 -15.09 -18.60 12.95
C VAL A 237 -16.17 -17.53 12.76
N ILE A 238 -17.42 -17.93 12.51
CA ILE A 238 -18.55 -17.00 12.35
C ILE A 238 -18.75 -16.19 13.63
N ALA A 239 -18.72 -16.81 14.80
CA ALA A 239 -18.88 -16.12 16.07
C ALA A 239 -17.77 -15.08 16.29
N GLY A 240 -16.52 -15.42 15.97
CA GLY A 240 -15.40 -14.48 16.05
C GLY A 240 -15.52 -13.31 15.07
N LEU A 241 -15.98 -13.57 13.84
CA LEU A 241 -16.22 -12.53 12.84
C LEU A 241 -17.39 -11.61 13.22
N LYS A 242 -18.44 -12.11 13.87
CA LYS A 242 -19.54 -11.26 14.40
C LYS A 242 -19.03 -10.26 15.44
N LEU A 243 -18.14 -10.69 16.33
CA LEU A 243 -17.54 -9.79 17.31
C LEU A 243 -16.67 -8.72 16.64
N LEU A 244 -15.98 -9.06 15.56
CA LEU A 244 -15.22 -8.09 14.76
C LEU A 244 -16.10 -7.14 13.95
N GLU A 245 -17.27 -7.59 13.45
CA GLU A 245 -18.26 -6.73 12.80
C GLU A 245 -18.72 -5.61 13.76
N GLU A 246 -19.07 -6.00 15.00
CA GLU A 246 -19.45 -5.05 16.05
C GLU A 246 -18.29 -4.14 16.48
N ALA A 247 -17.07 -4.67 16.54
CA ALA A 247 -15.87 -3.89 16.79
C ALA A 247 -15.63 -2.87 15.67
N PHE A 248 -15.76 -3.28 14.41
CA PHE A 248 -15.58 -2.43 13.25
C PHE A 248 -16.59 -1.28 13.23
N GLY A 249 -17.87 -1.55 13.54
CA GLY A 249 -18.89 -0.51 13.64
C GLY A 249 -18.52 0.60 14.62
N ARG A 250 -17.87 0.25 15.73
CA ARG A 250 -17.40 1.21 16.76
C ARG A 250 -16.09 1.90 16.37
N LEU A 251 -15.12 1.14 15.88
CA LEU A 251 -13.75 1.63 15.66
C LEU A 251 -13.57 2.38 14.34
N SER A 252 -14.31 2.00 13.31
CA SER A 252 -14.14 2.59 11.97
C SER A 252 -14.56 4.06 11.92
N LYS A 253 -15.41 4.53 12.84
CA LYS A 253 -15.96 5.90 12.87
C LYS A 253 -16.49 6.34 11.50
N GLY A 254 -17.05 5.40 10.72
CA GLY A 254 -17.55 5.62 9.36
C GLY A 254 -16.48 5.74 8.26
N LYS A 255 -15.19 5.57 8.57
CA LYS A 255 -14.07 5.75 7.62
C LYS A 255 -13.80 4.53 6.74
N GLY A 256 -14.55 3.44 6.90
CA GLY A 256 -14.46 2.24 6.07
C GLY A 256 -13.25 1.33 6.32
N PHE A 257 -12.39 1.67 7.28
CA PHE A 257 -11.22 0.92 7.75
C PHE A 257 -11.15 0.96 9.29
N PHE A 258 -10.49 -0.01 9.91
CA PHE A 258 -10.26 -0.04 11.35
C PHE A 258 -9.27 1.04 11.79
N GLY A 259 -8.27 1.38 10.97
CA GLY A 259 -7.21 2.33 11.33
C GLY A 259 -5.98 1.67 11.97
N GLY A 260 -5.75 0.39 11.65
CA GLY A 260 -4.60 -0.39 12.13
C GLY A 260 -4.84 -1.91 12.11
N ASP A 261 -6.03 -2.34 12.52
CA ASP A 261 -6.42 -3.76 12.52
C ASP A 261 -6.69 -4.31 11.12
N ASP A 262 -6.78 -3.42 10.13
CA ASP A 262 -7.00 -3.77 8.72
C ASP A 262 -5.93 -4.76 8.24
N ILE A 263 -4.68 -4.54 8.62
CA ILE A 263 -3.57 -5.42 8.25
C ILE A 263 -3.66 -6.74 9.03
N ALA A 264 -4.07 -6.69 10.30
CA ALA A 264 -4.15 -7.86 11.19
C ALA A 264 -5.24 -8.84 10.74
N LEU A 265 -6.42 -8.36 10.40
CA LEU A 265 -7.54 -9.17 9.90
C LEU A 265 -7.40 -9.46 8.41
N GLY A 266 -7.05 -8.45 7.62
CA GLY A 266 -7.01 -8.49 6.16
C GLY A 266 -6.05 -9.52 5.60
N CYS A 267 -5.00 -9.86 6.36
CA CYS A 267 -4.06 -10.91 5.95
C CYS A 267 -4.68 -12.30 5.81
N PHE A 268 -5.81 -12.56 6.46
CA PHE A 268 -6.51 -13.84 6.38
C PHE A 268 -7.53 -13.93 5.25
N LEU A 269 -7.88 -12.82 4.58
CA LEU A 269 -8.94 -12.79 3.56
C LEU A 269 -8.72 -13.77 2.41
N GLY A 270 -7.48 -13.92 1.93
CA GLY A 270 -7.16 -14.92 0.89
C GLY A 270 -7.47 -16.35 1.35
N TRP A 271 -7.16 -16.69 2.59
CA TRP A 271 -7.44 -18.01 3.17
C TRP A 271 -8.92 -18.18 3.55
N LEU A 272 -9.59 -17.12 4.02
CA LEU A 272 -11.03 -17.14 4.26
C LEU A 272 -11.78 -17.53 2.99
N LYS A 273 -11.46 -16.91 1.84
CA LYS A 273 -12.05 -17.28 0.54
C LYS A 273 -11.81 -18.74 0.15
N VAL A 274 -10.63 -19.29 0.44
CA VAL A 274 -10.35 -20.71 0.23
C VAL A 274 -11.22 -21.58 1.14
N MET A 275 -11.33 -21.20 2.42
CA MET A 275 -12.18 -21.91 3.37
C MET A 275 -13.65 -21.90 2.92
N GLU A 276 -14.19 -20.76 2.49
CA GLU A 276 -15.55 -20.66 1.96
C GLU A 276 -15.80 -21.61 0.78
N LYS A 277 -14.85 -21.68 -0.17
CA LYS A 277 -14.95 -22.60 -1.30
C LYS A 277 -14.91 -24.07 -0.87
N THR A 278 -14.08 -24.41 0.11
CA THR A 278 -13.89 -25.81 0.54
C THR A 278 -14.97 -26.31 1.51
N SER A 279 -15.51 -25.44 2.36
CA SER A 279 -16.55 -25.80 3.34
C SER A 279 -17.97 -25.53 2.83
N GLY A 280 -18.13 -24.70 1.80
CA GLY A 280 -19.44 -24.22 1.34
C GLY A 280 -20.08 -23.18 2.27
N VAL A 281 -19.40 -22.79 3.36
CA VAL A 281 -19.89 -21.80 4.33
C VAL A 281 -19.37 -20.43 3.95
N LYS A 282 -20.26 -19.45 3.75
CA LYS A 282 -19.87 -18.04 3.59
C LYS A 282 -19.51 -17.42 4.95
N PHE A 283 -18.32 -16.87 5.05
CA PHE A 283 -17.79 -16.20 6.25
C PHE A 283 -17.91 -14.68 6.14
N THR A 284 -17.69 -14.10 4.96
CA THR A 284 -17.96 -12.66 4.69
C THR A 284 -19.28 -12.52 3.95
N ASP A 285 -20.37 -12.81 4.66
CA ASP A 285 -21.73 -12.76 4.14
C ASP A 285 -22.29 -11.33 4.24
N GLU A 286 -22.69 -10.74 3.11
CA GLU A 286 -23.18 -9.34 3.05
C GLU A 286 -24.48 -9.12 3.86
N GLU A 287 -25.31 -10.14 4.02
CA GLU A 287 -26.55 -10.02 4.79
C GLU A 287 -26.28 -10.06 6.30
N LYS A 288 -25.28 -10.86 6.71
CA LYS A 288 -24.96 -11.07 8.13
C LYS A 288 -23.85 -10.16 8.67
N MET A 289 -22.94 -9.72 7.81
CA MET A 289 -21.74 -8.95 8.15
C MET A 289 -21.46 -7.88 7.07
N PRO A 290 -22.41 -6.96 6.82
CA PRO A 290 -22.30 -5.98 5.73
C PRO A 290 -21.08 -5.07 5.86
N LEU A 291 -20.66 -4.72 7.08
CA LEU A 291 -19.55 -3.79 7.28
C LEU A 291 -18.21 -4.47 6.95
N LEU A 292 -17.98 -5.68 7.44
CA LEU A 292 -16.81 -6.49 7.12
C LEU A 292 -16.78 -6.91 5.66
N ALA A 293 -17.92 -7.23 5.03
CA ALA A 293 -17.97 -7.52 3.60
C ALA A 293 -17.47 -6.32 2.78
N GLY A 294 -18.04 -5.13 3.00
CA GLY A 294 -17.60 -3.92 2.31
C GLY A 294 -16.15 -3.53 2.66
N TRP A 295 -15.70 -3.78 3.89
CA TRP A 295 -14.31 -3.58 4.30
C TRP A 295 -13.35 -4.51 3.56
N ALA A 296 -13.70 -5.80 3.42
CA ALA A 296 -12.86 -6.79 2.75
C ALA A 296 -12.63 -6.43 1.28
N GLU A 297 -13.67 -5.94 0.59
CA GLU A 297 -13.56 -5.42 -0.76
C GLU A 297 -12.62 -4.22 -0.85
N ARG A 298 -12.80 -3.21 0.02
CA ARG A 298 -11.94 -2.02 0.07
C ARG A 298 -10.48 -2.39 0.38
N PHE A 299 -10.26 -3.30 1.32
CA PHE A 299 -8.93 -3.76 1.69
C PHE A 299 -8.24 -4.47 0.53
N CYS A 300 -8.91 -5.41 -0.13
CA CYS A 300 -8.34 -6.13 -1.28
C CYS A 300 -8.10 -5.23 -2.49
N GLY A 301 -8.96 -4.22 -2.68
CA GLY A 301 -8.84 -3.23 -3.75
C GLY A 301 -7.75 -2.17 -3.52
N HIS A 302 -7.21 -2.04 -2.31
CA HIS A 302 -6.23 -1.03 -1.98
C HIS A 302 -4.88 -1.29 -2.69
N GLU A 303 -4.26 -0.25 -3.25
CA GLU A 303 -3.01 -0.36 -4.06
C GLU A 303 -1.87 -1.05 -3.30
N ALA A 304 -1.73 -0.78 -2.00
CA ALA A 304 -0.73 -1.42 -1.14
C ALA A 304 -0.98 -2.93 -0.91
N VAL A 305 -2.20 -3.42 -1.14
CA VAL A 305 -2.63 -4.80 -0.87
C VAL A 305 -2.73 -5.62 -2.16
N LYS A 306 -3.33 -5.05 -3.21
CA LYS A 306 -3.61 -5.74 -4.48
C LYS A 306 -2.38 -6.45 -5.08
N ALA A 307 -1.21 -5.83 -5.01
CA ALA A 307 0.01 -6.39 -5.57
C ALA A 307 0.59 -7.59 -4.78
N VAL A 308 0.16 -7.77 -3.53
CA VAL A 308 0.76 -8.74 -2.60
C VAL A 308 -0.23 -9.79 -2.09
N MET A 309 -1.54 -9.52 -2.15
CA MET A 309 -2.61 -10.45 -1.82
C MET A 309 -2.55 -11.67 -2.75
N PRO A 310 -2.43 -12.90 -2.23
CA PRO A 310 -2.43 -14.08 -3.09
C PRO A 310 -3.81 -14.35 -3.68
N GLU A 311 -3.83 -14.75 -4.96
CA GLU A 311 -5.05 -15.23 -5.61
C GLU A 311 -5.60 -16.47 -4.90
N PRO A 312 -6.92 -16.53 -4.59
CA PRO A 312 -7.53 -17.67 -3.89
C PRO A 312 -7.26 -19.02 -4.56
N GLU A 313 -7.30 -19.08 -5.91
CA GLU A 313 -7.06 -20.29 -6.69
C GLU A 313 -5.63 -20.79 -6.49
N ARG A 314 -4.66 -19.88 -6.36
CA ARG A 314 -3.26 -20.22 -6.12
C ARG A 314 -3.07 -20.77 -4.71
N LEU A 315 -3.72 -20.16 -3.70
CA LEU A 315 -3.71 -20.66 -2.32
C LEU A 315 -4.36 -22.04 -2.21
N GLU A 316 -5.48 -22.24 -2.89
CA GLU A 316 -6.19 -23.52 -2.94
C GLU A 316 -5.31 -24.61 -3.56
N ALA A 317 -4.69 -24.35 -4.71
CA ALA A 317 -3.76 -25.28 -5.34
C ALA A 317 -2.58 -25.63 -4.42
N PHE A 318 -2.06 -24.64 -3.68
CA PHE A 318 -1.03 -24.86 -2.67
C PHE A 318 -1.52 -25.74 -1.51
N ALA A 319 -2.73 -25.49 -1.00
CA ALA A 319 -3.33 -26.28 0.07
C ALA A 319 -3.52 -27.75 -0.34
N ARG A 320 -4.05 -28.00 -1.55
CA ARG A 320 -4.21 -29.35 -2.11
C ARG A 320 -2.87 -30.06 -2.23
N LYS A 321 -1.84 -29.39 -2.79
CA LYS A 321 -0.49 -29.96 -2.90
C LYS A 321 0.09 -30.32 -1.54
N ARG A 322 -0.09 -29.46 -0.54
CA ARG A 322 0.39 -29.71 0.83
C ARG A 322 -0.32 -30.88 1.50
N ALA A 323 -1.64 -31.00 1.32
CA ALA A 323 -2.41 -32.13 1.83
C ALA A 323 -1.93 -33.46 1.22
N ALA A 324 -1.70 -33.49 -0.10
CA ALA A 324 -1.17 -34.67 -0.77
C ALA A 324 0.24 -35.06 -0.28
N SER A 325 1.14 -34.09 -0.08
CA SER A 325 2.48 -34.36 0.48
C SER A 325 2.47 -34.81 1.93
N ALA A 326 1.45 -34.45 2.72
CA ALA A 326 1.31 -34.90 4.11
C ALA A 326 0.72 -36.33 4.21
N GLN A 327 0.03 -36.79 3.18
CA GLN A 327 -0.55 -38.15 3.09
C GLN A 327 0.40 -39.16 2.43
N ALA A 328 1.49 -38.70 1.81
CA ALA A 328 2.51 -39.58 1.26
C ALA A 328 3.32 -40.22 2.42
N PRO A 329 3.50 -41.56 2.44
CA PRO A 329 4.38 -42.19 3.42
C PRO A 329 5.81 -41.65 3.26
N PRO A 330 6.59 -41.56 4.36
CA PRO A 330 7.98 -41.11 4.27
C PRO A 330 8.72 -41.99 3.25
N ALA A 331 9.46 -41.36 2.34
CA ALA A 331 10.31 -42.08 1.41
C ALA A 331 11.34 -42.87 2.22
N ASN A 332 11.28 -44.21 2.09
CA ASN A 332 12.23 -45.16 2.67
C ASN A 332 13.66 -44.89 2.18
#